data_AF-A0A7S0S0K6-F1
#
_entry.id   AF-A0A7S0S0K6-F1
#
_cell.length_a   1.000
_cell.length_b   1.000
_cell.length_c   1.000
_cell.angle_alpha   90.00
_cell.angle_beta   90.00
_cell.angle_gamma   90.00
#
_symmetry.space_group_name_H-M   'P 1'
#
loop_
_entity.id
_entity.type
_entity.pdbx_description
1 polymer ?
#
loop_
_entity_poly.entity_id
_entity_poly.type
_entity_poly.pdbx_seq_one_letter_code
_entity_poly.pdbx_strand_id
1 'polypeptide(L)'
;PGVSSALAAPLMAGFPLTDTQLSGSFAVVTGHVPGGIDWEGLRAADTLVILMGARGLAQIAAGLVSAGRSPDTPVCIIRSAGAGSEQQGVWRGTLATIASVTAGQQLSPCIIVV
;
A
#
# COMPACT_ATOMS: atom_id res chain seq x y z
N PRO A 1 -15.25 -6.37 -18.52
CA PRO A 1 -14.72 -5.47 -17.47
C PRO A 1 -14.78 -6.22 -16.13
N GLY A 2 -13.77 -6.08 -15.25
CA GLY A 2 -13.67 -6.83 -13.99
C GLY A 2 -13.39 -5.92 -12.78
N VAL A 3 -13.46 -6.48 -11.58
CA VAL A 3 -13.18 -5.73 -10.33
C VAL A 3 -11.67 -5.74 -10.07
N SER A 4 -11.05 -4.56 -10.01
CA SER A 4 -9.62 -4.42 -9.73
C SER A 4 -9.29 -4.68 -8.27
N SER A 5 -8.20 -5.39 -8.00
CA SER A 5 -7.66 -5.60 -6.65
C SER A 5 -7.28 -4.29 -5.95
N ALA A 6 -6.94 -3.25 -6.73
CA ALA A 6 -6.69 -1.91 -6.20
C ALA A 6 -7.88 -1.33 -5.41
N LEU A 7 -9.10 -1.72 -5.80
CA LEU A 7 -10.35 -1.27 -5.15
C LEU A 7 -10.89 -2.34 -4.19
N ALA A 8 -10.89 -3.61 -4.61
CA ALA A 8 -11.47 -4.68 -3.83
C ALA A 8 -10.67 -4.99 -2.55
N ALA A 9 -9.34 -5.07 -2.64
CA ALA A 9 -8.53 -5.53 -1.50
C ALA A 9 -8.63 -4.62 -0.27
N PRO A 10 -8.52 -3.28 -0.38
CA PRO A 10 -8.68 -2.38 0.76
C PRO A 10 -10.07 -2.52 1.40
N LEU A 11 -11.12 -2.51 0.58
CA LEU A 11 -12.50 -2.62 1.06
C LEU A 11 -12.79 -3.96 1.75
N MET A 12 -12.31 -5.07 1.21
CA MET A 12 -12.43 -6.39 1.85
C MET A 12 -11.66 -6.50 3.17
N ALA A 13 -10.61 -5.70 3.34
CA ALA A 13 -9.84 -5.60 4.58
C ALA A 13 -10.38 -4.53 5.55
N GLY A 14 -11.50 -3.88 5.21
CA GLY A 14 -12.15 -2.86 6.04
C GLY A 14 -11.54 -1.46 5.95
N PHE A 15 -10.80 -1.16 4.87
CA PHE A 15 -10.15 0.12 4.65
C PHE A 15 -10.82 0.90 3.51
N PRO A 16 -11.49 2.03 3.80
CA PRO A 16 -11.93 2.94 2.76
C PRO A 16 -10.71 3.64 2.14
N LEU A 17 -10.78 3.92 0.83
CA LEU A 17 -9.72 4.67 0.12
C LEU A 17 -9.89 6.19 0.21
N THR A 18 -11.07 6.65 0.60
CA THR A 18 -11.41 8.06 0.76
C THR A 18 -12.27 8.21 2.00
N ASP A 19 -12.09 9.31 2.71
CA ASP A 19 -12.85 9.68 3.90
C ASP A 19 -13.00 11.20 3.95
N THR A 20 -14.17 11.69 4.34
CA THR A 20 -14.49 13.13 4.29
C THR A 20 -13.63 13.99 5.23
N GLN A 21 -12.99 13.38 6.23
CA GLN A 21 -12.11 14.06 7.18
C GLN A 21 -10.64 13.71 6.96
N LEU A 22 -10.34 12.49 6.47
CA LEU A 22 -8.98 11.97 6.43
C LEU A 22 -8.35 11.91 5.03
N SER A 23 -9.14 11.74 3.96
CA SER A 23 -8.60 11.50 2.61
C SER A 23 -9.58 11.90 1.52
N GLY A 24 -9.31 13.02 0.84
CA GLY A 24 -10.15 13.52 -0.26
C GLY A 24 -9.80 12.92 -1.62
N SER A 25 -8.67 12.22 -1.72
CA SER A 25 -8.12 11.70 -2.97
C SER A 25 -7.37 10.39 -2.77
N PHE A 26 -7.40 9.53 -3.78
CA PHE A 26 -6.50 8.37 -3.84
C PHE A 26 -5.89 8.20 -5.22
N ALA A 27 -4.69 7.63 -5.27
CA ALA A 27 -4.02 7.27 -6.51
C ALA A 27 -3.64 5.78 -6.51
N VAL A 28 -3.71 5.17 -7.69
CA VAL A 28 -3.28 3.77 -7.91
C VAL A 28 -2.02 3.77 -8.76
N VAL A 29 -0.96 3.15 -8.25
CA VAL A 29 0.34 3.09 -8.94
C VAL A 29 0.96 1.71 -8.85
N THR A 30 1.94 1.44 -9.69
CA THR A 30 2.78 0.25 -9.57
C THR A 30 4.06 0.59 -8.82
N GLY A 31 4.46 -0.25 -7.87
CA GLY A 31 5.77 -0.19 -7.22
C GLY A 31 6.89 -0.77 -8.09
N HIS A 32 6.57 -1.28 -9.29
CA HIS A 32 7.51 -1.75 -10.28
C HIS A 32 7.49 -0.82 -11.50
N VAL A 33 8.33 0.20 -11.47
CA VAL A 33 8.44 1.21 -12.54
C VAL A 33 9.85 1.20 -13.14
N PRO A 34 10.01 0.84 -14.43
CA PRO A 34 11.25 1.07 -15.16
C PRO A 34 11.58 2.57 -15.19
N GLY A 35 12.78 2.96 -14.72
CA GLY A 35 13.18 4.37 -14.64
C GLY A 35 13.01 5.02 -13.26
N GLY A 36 12.44 4.31 -12.28
CA GLY A 36 12.28 4.80 -10.91
C GLY A 36 10.87 5.30 -10.60
N ILE A 37 10.62 5.60 -9.32
CA ILE A 37 9.31 6.03 -8.83
C ILE A 37 9.37 7.54 -8.53
N ASP A 38 8.37 8.28 -9.01
CA ASP A 38 8.21 9.72 -8.73
C ASP A 38 7.62 9.93 -7.32
N TRP A 39 8.49 9.90 -6.30
CA TRP A 39 8.06 10.02 -4.91
C TRP A 39 7.36 11.35 -4.59
N GLU A 40 7.79 12.44 -5.24
CA GLU A 40 7.18 13.76 -5.07
C GLU A 40 5.77 13.80 -5.65
N GLY A 41 5.55 13.23 -6.83
CA GLY A 41 4.20 13.09 -7.39
C GLY A 41 3.29 12.22 -6.50
N LEU A 42 3.83 11.12 -5.95
CA LEU A 42 3.06 10.22 -5.10
C LEU A 42 2.68 10.84 -3.74
N ARG A 43 3.50 11.73 -3.18
CA ARG A 43 3.16 12.34 -1.88
C ARG A 43 1.89 13.18 -1.92
N ALA A 44 1.48 13.64 -3.10
CA ALA A 44 0.36 14.57 -3.29
C ALA A 44 -1.02 13.93 -3.15
N ALA A 45 -1.14 12.62 -3.39
CA ALA A 45 -2.39 11.91 -3.11
C ALA A 45 -2.53 11.73 -1.59
N ASP A 46 -3.74 11.77 -1.04
CA ASP A 46 -3.95 11.51 0.39
C ASP A 46 -3.75 10.02 0.70
N THR A 47 -4.39 9.15 -0.09
CA THR A 47 -4.24 7.69 -0.03
C THR A 47 -3.54 7.13 -1.27
N LEU A 48 -2.56 6.26 -1.06
CA LEU A 48 -1.85 5.56 -2.14
C LEU A 48 -2.19 4.08 -2.13
N VAL A 49 -2.57 3.55 -3.29
CA VAL A 49 -2.70 2.12 -3.53
C VAL A 49 -1.57 1.67 -4.45
N ILE A 50 -0.68 0.84 -3.93
CA ILE A 50 0.52 0.41 -4.64
C ILE A 50 0.40 -1.07 -5.01
N LEU A 51 0.31 -1.31 -6.31
CA LEU A 51 0.34 -2.62 -6.95
C LEU A 51 1.79 -3.10 -7.07
N MET A 52 2.01 -4.41 -6.99
CA MET A 52 3.33 -5.01 -7.29
C MET A 52 4.49 -4.46 -6.44
N GLY A 53 4.21 -3.91 -5.25
CA GLY A 53 5.20 -3.27 -4.38
C GLY A 53 5.93 -4.20 -3.41
N ALA A 54 5.54 -5.48 -3.31
CA ALA A 54 6.03 -6.40 -2.28
C ALA A 54 7.56 -6.46 -2.14
N ARG A 55 8.28 -6.61 -3.27
CA ARG A 55 9.75 -6.71 -3.29
C ARG A 55 10.43 -5.37 -2.96
N GLY A 56 9.76 -4.26 -3.26
CA GLY A 56 10.27 -2.90 -3.07
C GLY A 56 9.78 -2.23 -1.80
N LEU A 57 9.13 -2.95 -0.86
CA LEU A 57 8.43 -2.35 0.28
C LEU A 57 9.31 -1.38 1.09
N ALA A 58 10.53 -1.77 1.42
CA ALA A 58 11.46 -0.91 2.16
C ALA A 58 11.86 0.34 1.36
N GLN A 59 12.06 0.22 0.05
CA GLN A 59 12.37 1.34 -0.83
C GLN A 59 11.17 2.28 -0.99
N ILE A 60 9.96 1.72 -1.10
CA ILE A 60 8.71 2.48 -1.14
C ILE A 60 8.53 3.30 0.13
N ALA A 61 8.68 2.65 1.29
CA ALA A 61 8.55 3.32 2.57
C ALA A 61 9.58 4.47 2.72
N ALA A 62 10.85 4.18 2.44
CA ALA A 62 11.91 5.18 2.51
C ALA A 62 11.72 6.32 1.50
N GLY A 63 11.30 6.01 0.26
CA GLY A 63 11.04 6.98 -0.79
C GLY A 63 9.94 7.96 -0.40
N LEU A 64 8.81 7.46 0.09
CA LEU A 64 7.69 8.30 0.54
C LEU A 64 8.07 9.18 1.74
N VAL A 65 8.81 8.64 2.71
CA VAL A 65 9.31 9.42 3.85
C VAL A 65 10.31 10.49 3.37
N SER A 66 11.20 10.17 2.44
CA SER A 66 12.17 11.12 1.89
C SER A 66 11.51 12.26 1.10
N ALA A 67 10.36 11.99 0.47
CA ALA A 67 9.51 12.98 -0.18
C ALA A 67 8.63 13.77 0.82
N GLY A 68 8.76 13.52 2.12
CA GLY A 68 8.10 14.31 3.17
C GLY A 68 6.79 13.74 3.71
N ARG A 69 6.41 12.49 3.41
CA ARG A 69 5.37 11.82 4.18
C ARG A 69 5.87 11.50 5.59
N SER A 70 4.98 11.57 6.58
CA SER A 70 5.33 11.26 7.96
C SER A 70 5.74 9.78 8.09
N PRO A 71 6.82 9.44 8.83
CA PRO A 71 7.16 8.06 9.15
C PRO A 71 6.03 7.32 9.90
N ASP A 72 5.16 8.07 10.58
CA ASP A 72 4.00 7.55 11.30
C ASP A 72 2.75 7.39 10.43
N THR A 73 2.83 7.73 9.13
CA THR A 73 1.72 7.51 8.20
C THR A 73 1.33 6.03 8.18
N PRO A 74 0.06 5.68 8.43
CA PRO A 74 -0.40 4.30 8.47
C PRO A 74 -0.15 3.57 7.15
N VAL A 75 0.19 2.28 7.24
CA VAL A 75 0.33 1.39 6.09
C VAL A 75 -0.41 0.10 6.35
N CYS A 76 -1.12 -0.38 5.34
CA CYS A 76 -1.75 -1.69 5.32
C CYS A 76 -1.25 -2.51 4.13
N ILE A 77 -0.91 -3.77 4.36
CA ILE A 77 -0.56 -4.73 3.30
C ILE A 77 -1.59 -5.85 3.31
N ILE A 78 -2.23 -6.06 2.17
CA ILE A 78 -3.28 -7.07 2.00
C ILE A 78 -2.80 -8.08 0.96
N ARG A 79 -2.53 -9.30 1.41
CA ARG A 79 -2.11 -10.42 0.56
C ARG A 79 -3.31 -11.29 0.20
N SER A 80 -3.34 -11.77 -1.04
CA SER A 80 -4.34 -12.73 -1.54
C SER A 80 -5.78 -12.29 -1.27
N ALA A 81 -6.09 -11.01 -1.50
CA ALA A 81 -7.42 -10.47 -1.26
C ALA A 81 -8.50 -11.24 -2.03
N GLY A 82 -9.55 -11.67 -1.32
CA GLY A 82 -10.65 -12.45 -1.90
C GLY A 82 -10.35 -13.94 -2.11
N ALA A 83 -9.15 -14.41 -1.75
CA ALA A 83 -8.95 -15.83 -1.50
C ALA A 83 -9.66 -16.24 -0.19
N GLY A 84 -9.88 -17.55 0.01
CA GLY A 84 -10.43 -18.06 1.28
C GLY A 84 -9.64 -17.53 2.48
N SER A 85 -10.29 -17.38 3.64
CA SER A 85 -9.75 -16.68 4.82
C SER A 85 -8.38 -17.19 5.29
N GLU A 86 -8.05 -18.46 5.05
CA GLU A 86 -6.76 -19.06 5.41
C GLU A 86 -5.59 -18.56 4.54
N GLN A 87 -5.86 -18.06 3.34
CA GLN A 87 -4.84 -17.59 2.40
C GLN A 87 -4.68 -16.06 2.41
N GLN A 88 -5.69 -15.34 2.92
CA GLN A 88 -5.66 -13.89 3.03
C GLN A 88 -4.85 -13.45 4.25
N GLY A 89 -3.85 -12.59 4.02
CA GLY A 89 -3.04 -11.99 5.09
C GLY A 89 -3.23 -10.48 5.12
N VAL A 90 -3.36 -9.89 6.32
CA VAL A 90 -3.45 -8.44 6.50
C VAL A 90 -2.44 -8.02 7.56
N TRP A 91 -1.50 -7.16 7.19
CA TRP A 91 -0.53 -6.56 8.10
C TRP A 91 -0.75 -5.06 8.16
N ARG A 92 -0.63 -4.50 9.37
CA ARG A 92 -0.81 -3.08 9.65
C ARG A 92 0.44 -2.56 10.32
N GLY A 93 0.81 -1.34 10.01
CA GLY A 93 1.93 -0.63 10.61
C GLY A 93 1.95 0.81 10.13
N THR A 94 3.14 1.37 10.08
CA THR A 94 3.42 2.72 9.56
C THR A 94 4.51 2.64 8.51
N LEU A 95 4.79 3.74 7.81
CA LEU A 95 5.94 3.80 6.90
C LEU A 95 7.26 3.40 7.59
N ALA A 96 7.44 3.75 8.86
CA ALA A 96 8.61 3.37 9.64
C ALA A 96 8.66 1.88 10.04
N THR A 97 7.52 1.21 10.19
CA THR A 97 7.44 -0.11 10.83
C THR A 97 7.02 -1.24 9.90
N ILE A 98 6.34 -0.96 8.79
CA ILE A 98 5.70 -2.02 7.99
C ILE A 98 6.71 -3.03 7.42
N ALA A 99 7.91 -2.58 7.06
CA ALA A 99 8.97 -3.46 6.57
C ALA A 99 9.46 -4.45 7.64
N SER A 100 9.53 -4.02 8.92
CA SER A 100 9.92 -4.92 10.01
C SER A 100 8.77 -5.84 10.43
N VAL A 101 7.53 -5.32 10.47
CA VAL A 101 6.32 -6.10 10.77
C VAL A 101 6.15 -7.28 9.81
N THR A 102 6.55 -7.11 8.55
CA THR A 102 6.43 -8.12 7.50
C THR A 102 7.73 -8.85 7.19
N ALA A 103 8.78 -8.67 8.02
CA ALA A 103 10.05 -9.35 7.82
C ALA A 103 9.88 -10.87 7.81
N GLY A 104 10.45 -11.53 6.79
CA GLY A 104 10.35 -12.98 6.62
C GLY A 104 9.01 -13.49 6.05
N GLN A 105 8.04 -12.62 5.78
CA GLN A 105 6.76 -13.01 5.18
C GLN A 105 6.82 -12.99 3.66
N GLN A 106 6.19 -13.98 3.01
CA GLN A 106 5.92 -13.92 1.57
C GLN A 106 4.66 -13.08 1.33
N LEU A 107 4.85 -11.85 0.86
CA LEU A 107 3.74 -10.91 0.67
C LEU A 107 3.03 -11.06 -0.68
N SER A 108 3.73 -11.48 -1.74
CA SER A 108 3.12 -11.57 -3.07
C SER A 108 2.07 -12.70 -3.16
N PRO A 109 0.94 -12.47 -3.86
CA PRO A 109 0.48 -11.18 -4.40
C PRO A 109 -0.13 -10.30 -3.31
N CYS A 110 0.24 -9.01 -3.25
CA CYS A 110 -0.34 -8.05 -2.31
C CYS A 110 -0.68 -6.69 -2.92
N ILE A 111 -1.53 -5.98 -2.18
CA ILE A 111 -1.87 -4.57 -2.35
C ILE A 111 -1.37 -3.85 -1.11
N ILE A 112 -0.63 -2.76 -1.30
CA ILE A 112 -0.16 -1.88 -0.22
C ILE A 112 -1.02 -0.62 -0.25
N VAL A 113 -1.55 -0.21 0.90
CA VAL A 113 -2.29 1.03 1.08
C VAL A 113 -1.50 1.90 2.06
N VAL A 114 -1.23 3.15 1.69
CA VAL A 114 -0.50 4.15 2.49
C VAL A 114 -1.34 5.42 2.61
#